data_AF-A0A1G1MNB7-F1
#
_entry.id   AF-A0A1G1MNB7-F1
#
_cell.length_a   1.000
_cell.length_b   1.000
_cell.length_c   1.000
_cell.angle_alpha   90.00
_cell.angle_beta   90.00
_cell.angle_gamma   90.00
#
_symmetry.space_group_name_H-M   'P 1'
#
loop_
_entity.id
_entity.type
_entity.pdbx_description
1 polymer ?
#
loop_
_entity_poly.entity_id
_entity_poly.type
_entity_poly.pdbx_seq_one_letter_code
_entity_poly.pdbx_strand_id
1 'polypeptide(L)'
;MGGSNLDLWVSRLNGFNRREFYLMDRDTRPPEEPKYHAIAETLAKCPNCTVWTTERKEMENYIHPDVIKTQYPKYAGAGLEREDVPTLFAQTVHEASEGGVPWAEVISDSEKVGKKVSSAKRRLNSEFAAMMTPELLTCIDAKNEVRGWLKAIGSAINPEETNGQKQGE
;
A
#
# COMPACT_ATOMS: atom_id res chain seq x y z
N MET A 1 10.86 -1.27 0.67
CA MET A 1 11.56 -2.16 1.63
C MET A 1 10.88 -3.52 1.58
N GLY A 2 11.61 -4.65 1.66
CA GLY A 2 10.96 -5.96 1.81
C GLY A 2 10.33 -6.06 3.20
N GLY A 3 9.02 -6.29 3.28
CA GLY A 3 8.22 -6.18 4.52
C GLY A 3 8.60 -7.13 5.66
N SER A 4 9.54 -8.06 5.46
CA SER A 4 10.03 -8.99 6.48
C SER A 4 11.16 -8.43 7.37
N ASN A 5 11.74 -7.27 7.03
CA ASN A 5 12.96 -6.76 7.69
C ASN A 5 12.74 -5.45 8.44
N LEU A 6 11.50 -5.10 8.78
CA LEU A 6 11.21 -3.83 9.42
C LEU A 6 11.96 -3.65 10.74
N ASP A 7 11.94 -4.68 11.60
CA ASP A 7 12.63 -4.67 12.90
C ASP A 7 14.15 -4.45 12.77
N LEU A 8 14.75 -4.98 11.70
CA LEU A 8 16.17 -4.78 11.43
C LEU A 8 16.49 -3.31 11.08
N TRP A 9 15.60 -2.63 10.36
CA TRP A 9 15.76 -1.23 10.01
C TRP A 9 15.50 -0.31 11.19
N VAL A 10 14.46 -0.58 11.98
CA VAL A 10 14.19 0.11 13.26
C VAL A 10 15.44 0.04 14.15
N SER A 11 16.04 -1.14 14.30
CA SER A 11 17.26 -1.32 15.08
C SER A 11 18.46 -0.54 14.52
N ARG A 12 18.59 -0.42 13.21
CA ARG A 12 19.73 0.28 12.56
C ARG A 12 19.62 1.80 12.62
N LEU A 13 18.40 2.33 12.60
CA LEU A 13 18.16 3.77 12.67
C LEU A 13 18.14 4.29 14.12
N ASN A 14 17.97 3.39 15.08
CA ASN A 14 18.05 3.70 16.50
C ASN A 14 19.39 4.39 16.84
N GLY A 15 19.30 5.53 17.53
CA GLY A 15 20.46 6.35 17.92
C GLY A 15 20.85 7.47 16.94
N PHE A 16 20.29 7.51 15.72
CA PHE A 16 20.55 8.62 14.78
C PHE A 16 19.70 9.87 15.05
N ASN A 17 18.77 9.81 16.02
CA ASN A 17 17.84 10.89 16.38
C ASN A 17 17.16 11.53 15.15
N ARG A 18 16.88 10.72 14.14
CA ARG A 18 16.18 11.15 12.92
C ARG A 18 14.69 10.95 13.11
N ARG A 19 13.92 11.70 12.33
CA ARG A 19 12.49 11.51 12.26
C ARG A 19 12.18 10.35 11.32
N GLU A 20 11.29 9.50 11.76
CA GLU A 20 10.97 8.25 11.10
C GLU A 20 9.47 8.19 10.85
N PHE A 21 9.10 7.80 9.63
CA PHE A 21 7.70 7.61 9.25
C PHE A 21 7.51 6.16 8.82
N TYR A 22 6.56 5.50 9.46
CA TYR A 22 6.22 4.10 9.23
C TYR A 22 4.81 4.02 8.65
N LEU A 23 4.69 3.50 7.43
CA LEU A 23 3.40 3.16 6.81
C LEU A 23 3.32 1.65 6.65
N MET A 24 2.25 1.06 7.17
CA MET A 24 2.08 -0.38 7.24
C MET A 24 0.74 -0.81 6.63
N ASP A 25 0.74 -1.87 5.84
CA ASP A 25 -0.50 -2.49 5.37
C ASP A 25 -1.27 -3.11 6.53
N ARG A 26 -2.61 -3.08 6.43
CA ARG A 26 -3.47 -3.72 7.42
C ARG A 26 -3.39 -5.24 7.35
N ASP A 27 -3.44 -5.79 6.13
CA ASP A 27 -3.58 -7.20 5.76
C ASP A 27 -4.84 -7.91 6.30
N THR A 28 -5.19 -7.72 7.58
CA THR A 28 -6.29 -8.40 8.29
C THR A 28 -7.60 -7.63 8.21
N ARG A 29 -8.71 -8.34 8.41
CA ARG A 29 -10.06 -7.77 8.33
C ARG A 29 -10.54 -7.33 9.72
N PRO A 30 -11.06 -6.09 9.90
CA PRO A 30 -11.75 -5.72 11.13
C PRO A 30 -12.87 -6.74 11.48
N PRO A 31 -13.03 -7.12 12.75
CA PRO A 31 -12.47 -6.49 13.96
C PRO A 31 -11.05 -6.94 14.33
N GLU A 32 -10.40 -7.80 13.55
CA GLU A 32 -9.04 -8.24 13.85
C GLU A 32 -8.05 -7.07 13.78
N GLU A 33 -7.07 -7.13 14.67
CA GLU A 33 -5.97 -6.18 14.69
C GLU A 33 -5.13 -6.30 13.40
N PRO A 34 -4.59 -5.17 12.89
CA PRO A 34 -3.64 -5.19 11.79
C PRO A 34 -2.50 -6.18 12.05
N LYS A 35 -2.00 -6.82 10.98
CA LYS A 35 -0.92 -7.82 11.07
C LYS A 35 0.29 -7.34 11.87
N TYR A 36 0.63 -6.05 11.74
CA TYR A 36 1.77 -5.45 12.40
C TYR A 36 1.41 -4.56 13.61
N HIS A 37 0.23 -4.75 14.20
CA HIS A 37 -0.27 -3.93 15.30
C HIS A 37 0.72 -3.80 16.47
N ALA A 38 1.28 -4.92 16.94
CA ALA A 38 2.24 -4.89 18.05
C ALA A 38 3.49 -4.04 17.75
N ILE A 39 4.03 -4.14 16.54
CA ILE A 39 5.18 -3.35 16.09
C ILE A 39 4.79 -1.88 15.98
N ALA A 40 3.62 -1.59 15.42
CA ALA A 40 3.09 -0.24 15.31
C ALA A 40 2.93 0.42 16.68
N GLU A 41 2.42 -0.29 17.69
CA GLU A 41 2.32 0.22 19.06
C GLU A 41 3.67 0.49 19.71
N THR A 42 4.68 -0.36 19.46
CA THR A 42 6.04 -0.13 19.94
C THR A 42 6.63 1.12 19.31
N LEU A 43 6.52 1.26 17.98
CA LEU A 43 7.07 2.40 17.25
C LEU A 43 6.35 3.71 17.58
N ALA A 44 5.04 3.68 17.84
CA ALA A 44 4.27 4.85 18.23
C ALA A 44 4.72 5.45 19.57
N LYS A 45 5.39 4.65 20.42
CA LYS A 45 5.97 5.11 21.70
C LYS A 45 7.39 5.67 21.54
N CYS A 46 8.03 5.48 20.39
CA CYS A 46 9.37 5.98 20.13
C CYS A 46 9.35 7.49 19.82
N PRO A 47 10.27 8.28 20.40
CA PRO A 47 10.38 9.68 20.04
C PRO A 47 10.72 9.83 18.55
N ASN A 48 10.22 10.90 17.93
CA ASN A 48 10.44 11.21 16.52
C ASN A 48 9.90 10.16 15.51
N CYS A 49 9.08 9.21 15.97
CA CYS A 49 8.43 8.22 15.11
C CYS A 49 6.97 8.62 14.85
N THR A 50 6.55 8.56 13.59
CA THR A 50 5.14 8.67 13.18
C THR A 50 4.74 7.36 12.53
N VAL A 51 3.67 6.73 13.02
CA VAL A 51 3.23 5.42 12.57
C VAL A 51 1.81 5.51 12.03
N TRP A 52 1.60 4.95 10.84
CA TRP A 52 0.30 4.83 10.19
C TRP A 52 0.09 3.40 9.72
N THR A 53 -1.16 2.96 9.79
CA THR A 53 -1.61 1.69 9.22
C THR A 53 -2.73 1.99 8.25
N THR A 54 -2.73 1.34 7.10
CA THR A 54 -3.78 1.54 6.08
C THR A 54 -5.15 1.12 6.62
N GLU A 55 -6.21 1.81 6.22
CA GLU A 55 -7.56 1.33 6.46
C GLU A 55 -7.86 0.17 5.50
N ARG A 56 -7.55 0.32 4.21
CA ARG A 56 -7.71 -0.75 3.20
C ARG A 56 -6.74 -1.90 3.46
N LYS A 57 -6.98 -3.06 2.82
CA LYS A 57 -6.18 -4.28 3.04
C LYS A 57 -4.69 -4.03 2.77
N GLU A 58 -4.35 -3.45 1.62
CA GLU A 58 -2.97 -3.16 1.19
C GLU A 58 -2.92 -1.92 0.28
N MET A 59 -1.70 -1.40 0.03
CA MET A 59 -1.48 -0.23 -0.85
C MET A 59 -2.07 -0.39 -2.27
N GLU A 60 -2.07 -1.60 -2.82
CA GLU A 60 -2.62 -1.84 -4.15
C GLU A 60 -4.15 -1.58 -4.21
N ASN A 61 -4.87 -1.60 -3.08
CA ASN A 61 -6.30 -1.28 -3.04
C ASN A 61 -6.63 0.21 -3.31
N TYR A 62 -5.63 1.08 -3.40
CA TYR A 62 -5.81 2.48 -3.79
C TYR A 62 -5.61 2.71 -5.29
N ILE A 63 -5.28 1.67 -6.06
CA ILE A 63 -5.28 1.73 -7.53
C ILE A 63 -6.72 1.58 -8.03
N HIS A 64 -7.19 2.56 -8.78
CA HIS A 64 -8.56 2.55 -9.31
C HIS A 64 -8.74 1.40 -10.32
N PRO A 65 -9.81 0.59 -10.23
CA PRO A 65 -9.99 -0.57 -11.12
C PRO A 65 -10.03 -0.20 -12.60
N ASP A 66 -10.51 0.99 -12.95
CA ASP A 66 -10.58 1.45 -14.34
C ASP A 66 -9.20 1.55 -15.00
N VAL A 67 -8.15 1.96 -14.27
CA VAL A 67 -6.81 2.02 -14.87
C VAL A 67 -6.31 0.63 -15.23
N ILE A 68 -6.66 -0.38 -14.43
CA ILE A 68 -6.34 -1.78 -14.71
C ILE A 68 -7.15 -2.27 -15.93
N LYS A 69 -8.44 -1.95 -15.97
CA LYS A 69 -9.37 -2.36 -17.04
C LYS A 69 -9.03 -1.74 -18.40
N THR A 70 -8.33 -0.61 -18.46
CA THR A 70 -7.87 -0.04 -19.74
C THR A 70 -6.96 -1.00 -20.52
N GLN A 71 -6.12 -1.76 -19.82
CA GLN A 71 -5.20 -2.73 -20.42
C GLN A 71 -5.71 -4.17 -20.29
N TYR A 72 -6.48 -4.45 -19.24
CA TYR A 72 -7.02 -5.77 -18.94
C TYR A 72 -8.55 -5.71 -18.76
N PRO A 73 -9.34 -5.65 -19.85
CA PRO A 73 -10.80 -5.49 -19.77
C PRO A 73 -11.51 -6.60 -18.99
N LYS A 74 -10.89 -7.78 -18.87
CA LYS A 74 -11.41 -8.93 -18.11
C LYS A 74 -11.08 -8.87 -16.60
N TYR A 75 -10.40 -7.83 -16.13
CA TYR A 75 -10.07 -7.69 -14.72
C TYR A 75 -11.33 -7.65 -13.85
N ALA A 76 -11.43 -8.59 -12.90
CA ALA A 76 -12.63 -8.81 -12.10
C ALA A 76 -12.76 -7.89 -10.88
N GLY A 77 -11.71 -7.16 -10.50
CA GLY A 77 -11.75 -6.30 -9.31
C GLY A 77 -12.73 -5.14 -9.42
N ALA A 78 -13.47 -4.89 -8.35
CA ALA A 78 -14.46 -3.82 -8.24
C ALA A 78 -13.93 -2.58 -7.50
N GLY A 79 -12.71 -2.61 -6.95
CA GLY A 79 -12.13 -1.50 -6.19
C GLY A 79 -12.55 -1.50 -4.72
N LEU A 80 -13.00 -2.65 -4.21
CA LEU A 80 -13.42 -2.81 -2.82
C LEU A 80 -12.20 -2.79 -1.90
N GLU A 81 -12.38 -2.26 -0.69
CA GLU A 81 -11.30 -2.04 0.27
C GLU A 81 -10.53 -3.31 0.69
N ARG A 82 -11.12 -4.49 0.47
CA ARG A 82 -10.63 -5.79 0.98
C ARG A 82 -10.33 -6.81 -0.10
N GLU A 83 -10.42 -6.43 -1.37
CA GLU A 83 -10.03 -7.29 -2.48
C GLU A 83 -8.53 -7.59 -2.42
N ASP A 84 -8.15 -8.81 -2.79
CA ASP A 84 -6.75 -9.14 -3.05
C ASP A 84 -6.40 -8.69 -4.48
N VAL A 85 -6.24 -7.37 -4.65
CA VAL A 85 -5.96 -6.74 -5.94
C VAL A 85 -4.74 -7.37 -6.63
N PRO A 86 -3.62 -7.66 -5.94
CA PRO A 86 -2.47 -8.36 -6.52
C PRO A 86 -2.82 -9.75 -7.07
N THR A 87 -3.57 -10.55 -6.33
CA THR A 87 -3.94 -11.91 -6.76
C THR A 87 -4.94 -11.87 -7.92
N LEU A 88 -5.96 -11.00 -7.85
CA LEU A 88 -6.92 -10.79 -8.94
C LEU A 88 -6.21 -10.33 -10.22
N PHE A 89 -5.24 -9.43 -10.09
CA PHE A 89 -4.48 -8.95 -11.23
C PHE A 89 -3.53 -10.03 -11.77
N ALA A 90 -2.86 -10.79 -10.90
CA ALA A 90 -2.00 -11.91 -11.29
C ALA A 90 -2.77 -12.98 -12.08
N GLN A 91 -3.98 -13.32 -11.62
CA GLN A 91 -4.90 -14.22 -12.32
C GLN A 91 -5.25 -13.66 -13.71
N THR A 92 -5.68 -12.41 -13.78
CA THR A 92 -6.09 -11.76 -15.03
C THR A 92 -4.94 -11.74 -16.06
N VAL A 93 -3.73 -11.39 -15.63
CA VAL A 93 -2.54 -11.39 -16.49
C VAL A 93 -2.21 -12.81 -16.97
N HIS A 94 -2.37 -13.80 -16.10
CA HIS A 94 -2.11 -15.19 -16.46
C HIS A 94 -3.11 -15.73 -17.48
N GLU A 95 -4.39 -15.46 -17.28
CA GLU A 95 -5.45 -15.88 -18.21
C GLU A 95 -5.40 -15.13 -19.55
N ALA A 96 -4.83 -13.92 -19.57
CA ALA A 96 -4.56 -13.18 -20.80
C ALA A 96 -3.34 -13.70 -21.57
N SER A 97 -2.44 -14.48 -20.95
CA SER A 97 -1.29 -15.06 -21.65
C SER A 97 -1.71 -16.28 -22.49
N GLU A 98 -1.57 -16.17 -23.81
CA GLU A 98 -1.92 -17.24 -24.76
C GLU A 98 -1.01 -18.47 -24.54
N GLY A 99 -1.59 -19.58 -24.06
CA GLY A 99 -0.88 -20.87 -23.92
C GLY A 99 -0.63 -21.35 -22.49
N GLY A 100 -1.28 -20.75 -21.49
CA GLY A 100 -1.15 -21.14 -20.07
C GLY A 100 -2.09 -22.25 -19.60
N VAL A 101 -1.61 -23.01 -18.62
CA VAL A 101 -2.40 -23.85 -17.70
C VAL A 101 -3.48 -23.00 -17.01
N PRO A 102 -4.70 -23.50 -16.73
CA PRO A 102 -5.72 -22.75 -15.98
C PRO A 102 -5.21 -22.23 -14.62
N TRP A 103 -5.66 -21.05 -14.19
CA TRP A 103 -5.28 -20.49 -12.87
C TRP A 103 -5.58 -21.45 -11.70
N ALA A 104 -6.66 -22.23 -11.81
CA ALA A 104 -7.03 -23.27 -10.84
C ALA A 104 -5.91 -24.30 -10.60
N GLU A 105 -5.16 -24.67 -11.63
CA GLU A 105 -4.04 -25.60 -11.51
C GLU A 105 -2.78 -24.89 -11.00
N VAL A 106 -2.59 -23.60 -11.32
CA VAL A 106 -1.47 -22.80 -10.79
C VAL A 106 -1.59 -22.59 -9.28
N ILE A 107 -2.80 -22.45 -8.74
CA ILE A 107 -3.04 -22.26 -7.29
C ILE A 107 -2.45 -23.40 -6.44
N SER A 108 -2.31 -24.61 -7.02
CA SER A 108 -1.70 -25.75 -6.32
C SER A 108 -0.20 -25.58 -6.03
N ASP A 109 0.48 -24.67 -6.74
CA ASP A 109 1.90 -24.38 -6.61
C ASP A 109 2.09 -22.99 -6.00
N SER A 110 2.24 -22.95 -4.67
CA SER A 110 2.37 -21.71 -3.90
C SER A 110 3.58 -20.86 -4.31
N GLU A 111 4.67 -21.49 -4.78
CA GLU A 111 5.85 -20.77 -5.25
C GLU A 111 5.54 -20.05 -6.57
N LYS A 112 4.88 -20.73 -7.52
CA LYS A 112 4.44 -20.11 -8.77
C LYS A 112 3.43 -18.99 -8.53
N VAL A 113 2.46 -19.19 -7.64
CA VAL A 113 1.50 -18.15 -7.25
C VAL A 113 2.26 -16.95 -6.68
N GLY A 114 3.17 -17.16 -5.73
CA GLY A 114 3.96 -16.11 -5.10
C GLY A 114 4.76 -15.28 -6.12
N LYS A 115 5.39 -15.94 -7.11
CA LYS A 115 6.11 -15.25 -8.21
C LYS A 115 5.17 -14.39 -9.07
N LYS A 116 3.99 -14.91 -9.42
CA LYS A 116 3.00 -14.19 -10.22
C LYS A 116 2.42 -13.00 -9.46
N VAL A 117 2.06 -13.17 -8.19
CA VAL A 117 1.58 -12.11 -7.31
C VAL A 117 2.65 -11.03 -7.11
N SER A 118 3.90 -11.41 -6.89
CA SER A 118 5.01 -10.45 -6.77
C SER A 118 5.22 -9.65 -8.05
N SER A 119 5.08 -10.29 -9.22
CA SER A 119 5.14 -9.60 -10.51
C SER A 119 3.94 -8.68 -10.71
N ALA A 120 2.74 -9.08 -10.30
CA ALA A 120 1.54 -8.25 -10.31
C ALA A 120 1.71 -7.00 -9.43
N LYS A 121 2.17 -7.15 -8.18
CA LYS A 121 2.47 -6.03 -7.27
C LYS A 121 3.44 -5.03 -7.88
N ARG A 122 4.53 -5.53 -8.48
CA ARG A 122 5.52 -4.65 -9.13
C ARG A 122 4.86 -3.77 -10.19
N ARG A 123 4.04 -4.36 -11.07
CA ARG A 123 3.36 -3.62 -12.14
C ARG A 123 2.29 -2.68 -11.62
N LEU A 124 1.50 -3.10 -10.62
CA LEU A 124 0.49 -2.25 -9.98
C LEU A 124 1.13 -0.99 -9.40
N ASN A 125 2.22 -1.15 -8.65
CA ASN A 125 2.93 -0.06 -7.98
C ASN A 125 3.84 0.77 -8.91
N SER A 126 4.01 0.37 -10.17
CA SER A 126 4.78 1.13 -11.17
C SER A 126 3.89 1.61 -12.31
N GLU A 127 3.48 0.71 -13.19
CA GLU A 127 2.77 1.01 -14.44
C GLU A 127 1.39 1.62 -14.15
N PHE A 128 0.61 0.98 -13.27
CA PHE A 128 -0.77 1.42 -13.02
C PHE A 128 -0.84 2.60 -12.06
N ALA A 129 0.05 2.65 -11.06
CA ALA A 129 0.20 3.82 -10.20
C ALA A 129 0.51 5.09 -11.03
N ALA A 130 1.33 4.98 -12.08
CA ALA A 130 1.63 6.11 -12.97
C ALA A 130 0.44 6.57 -13.83
N MET A 131 -0.59 5.74 -14.00
CA MET A 131 -1.81 6.07 -14.74
C MET A 131 -2.90 6.71 -13.85
N MET A 132 -2.69 6.75 -12.54
CA MET A 132 -3.63 7.35 -11.60
C MET A 132 -3.70 8.87 -11.76
N THR A 133 -4.90 9.42 -11.69
CA THR A 133 -5.13 10.87 -11.64
C THR A 133 -5.67 11.28 -10.27
N PRO A 134 -5.62 12.58 -9.91
CA PRO A 134 -6.23 13.08 -8.69
C PRO A 134 -7.71 12.71 -8.56
N GLU A 135 -8.46 12.72 -9.66
CA GLU A 135 -9.90 12.41 -9.71
C GLU A 135 -10.15 10.93 -9.43
N LEU A 136 -9.37 10.04 -10.07
CA LEU A 136 -9.42 8.60 -9.83
C LEU A 136 -9.06 8.28 -8.38
N LEU A 137 -8.04 8.95 -7.84
CA LEU A 137 -7.65 8.80 -6.44
C LEU A 137 -8.77 9.28 -5.50
N THR A 138 -9.41 10.43 -5.77
CA THR A 138 -10.54 10.90 -4.97
C THR A 138 -11.75 9.96 -5.04
N CYS A 139 -11.97 9.30 -6.18
CA CYS A 139 -13.05 8.32 -6.32
C CYS A 139 -12.82 7.07 -5.45
N ILE A 140 -11.60 6.50 -5.50
CA ILE A 140 -11.27 5.28 -4.75
C ILE A 140 -10.97 5.59 -3.27
N ASP A 141 -10.36 6.72 -2.96
CA ASP A 141 -9.97 7.16 -1.62
C ASP A 141 -10.78 8.38 -1.16
N ALA A 142 -12.10 8.19 -1.02
CA ALA A 142 -13.02 9.25 -0.61
C ALA A 142 -12.68 9.86 0.77
N LYS A 143 -12.01 9.10 1.63
CA LYS A 143 -11.56 9.54 2.96
C LYS A 143 -10.24 10.34 2.91
N ASN A 144 -9.61 10.46 1.74
CA ASN A 144 -8.33 11.12 1.55
C ASN A 144 -7.21 10.54 2.43
N GLU A 145 -7.23 9.24 2.66
CA GLU A 145 -6.26 8.56 3.49
C GLU A 145 -4.84 8.67 2.92
N VAL A 146 -4.67 8.41 1.61
CA VAL A 146 -3.38 8.52 0.92
C VAL A 146 -2.85 9.94 0.98
N ARG A 147 -3.72 10.93 0.76
CA ARG A 147 -3.34 12.34 0.88
C ARG A 147 -3.00 12.71 2.32
N GLY A 148 -3.67 12.09 3.29
CA GLY A 148 -3.38 12.20 4.71
C GLY A 148 -1.97 11.72 5.04
N TRP A 149 -1.58 10.55 4.54
CA TRP A 149 -0.22 9.99 4.73
C TRP A 149 0.84 10.91 4.14
N LEU A 150 0.64 11.39 2.92
CA LEU A 150 1.59 12.28 2.25
C LEU A 150 1.78 13.60 3.01
N LYS A 151 0.69 14.18 3.52
CA LYS A 151 0.75 15.36 4.38
C LYS A 151 1.49 15.06 5.69
N ALA A 152 1.20 13.93 6.33
CA ALA A 152 1.84 13.52 7.56
C ALA A 152 3.35 13.27 7.38
N ILE A 153 3.76 12.69 6.25
CA ILE A 153 5.17 12.54 5.84
C ILE A 153 5.82 13.92 5.69
N GLY A 154 5.16 14.85 4.99
CA GLY A 154 5.64 16.22 4.83
C GLY A 154 5.87 16.92 6.17
N SER A 155 4.88 16.88 7.06
CA SER A 155 4.99 17.48 8.41
C SER A 155 6.03 16.78 9.29
N ALA A 156 6.16 15.46 9.17
CA ALA A 156 7.16 14.70 9.90
C ALA A 156 8.58 15.11 9.47
N ILE A 157 8.82 15.34 8.18
CA ILE A 157 10.16 15.64 7.66
C ILE A 157 10.50 17.13 7.73
N ASN A 158 9.52 18.04 7.55
CA ASN A 158 9.70 19.49 7.49
C ASN A 158 8.89 20.23 8.59
N PRO A 159 9.39 20.29 9.85
CA PRO A 159 8.67 20.93 10.95
C PRO A 159 8.55 22.46 10.86
N GLU A 160 9.41 23.13 10.09
CA GLU A 160 9.60 24.59 10.19
C GLU A 160 8.58 25.42 9.38
N GLU A 161 7.68 24.82 8.59
CA GLU A 161 6.72 25.58 7.77
C GLU A 161 5.38 25.88 8.48
N THR A 162 5.11 25.31 9.66
CA THR A 162 3.82 25.50 10.36
C THR A 162 3.76 26.72 11.29
N ASN A 163 4.80 27.54 11.40
CA ASN A 163 4.82 28.73 12.27
C ASN A 163 4.72 30.08 11.53
N GLY A 164 4.37 30.10 10.23
CA GLY A 164 4.39 31.31 9.40
C GLY A 164 3.10 32.15 9.30
N GLN A 165 2.04 31.87 10.05
CA GLN A 165 0.79 32.68 9.99
C GLN A 165 0.09 32.84 11.34
N LYS A 166 0.76 33.41 12.35
CA LYS A 166 0.11 34.19 13.42
C LYS A 166 1.09 35.20 14.00
N GLN A 167 1.26 36.33 13.31
CA GLN A 167 1.56 37.63 13.93
C GLN A 167 1.40 38.71 12.85
N GLY A 168 0.32 39.47 13.00
CA GLY A 168 -0.03 40.66 12.22
C GLY A 168 -1.11 41.33 13.04
N GLU A 169 -0.66 42.31 13.83
CA GLU A 169 -1.44 43.20 14.70
C GLU A 169 -2.57 43.93 13.95
#